data_AF-A0A9E4W352-F1
#
_entry.id   AF-A0A9E4W352-F1
#
_cell.length_a   1.000
_cell.length_b   1.000
_cell.length_c   1.000
_cell.angle_alpha   90.00
_cell.angle_beta   90.00
_cell.angle_gamma   90.00
#
_symmetry.space_group_name_H-M   'P 1'
#
loop_
_entity.id
_entity.type
_entity.pdbx_description
1 polymer ?
#
loop_
_entity_poly.entity_id
_entity_poly.type
_entity_poly.pdbx_seq_one_letter_code
_entity_poly.pdbx_strand_id
1 'polypeptide(L)'
;MKLFSLKKLLIIGVTIFAVSCSSSEATPPATPNMTDGVPLPSATAVVTRAPSGTYGGTLTVVAAAQIPHRDVHQEVQETLTALGPGLAYSRLLRLRSGEGSNQPNLLLECDLCQSWELNEDLAYVFKLRPGINWQNVAPVNGRALNAQDIVFSLDRLKTPGWPNAPLLSSIGEVTALDDLTVQVELALEDADALLALADGHVKIVAPEVVAMYGDLKDAPVVGTGPWVWRE
;
A
#
# COMPACT_ATOMS: atom_id res chain seq x y z
N MET A 1 -21.18 -45.34 54.59
CA MET A 1 -21.20 -46.78 54.90
C MET A 1 -20.34 -47.51 53.87
N LYS A 2 -19.36 -48.26 54.38
CA LYS A 2 -18.58 -49.37 53.79
C LYS A 2 -19.44 -50.27 52.86
N LEU A 3 -18.99 -51.07 51.87
CA LEU A 3 -17.71 -51.67 51.45
C LEU A 3 -17.96 -52.54 50.16
N PHE A 4 -16.88 -53.02 49.52
CA PHE A 4 -16.71 -54.17 48.58
C PHE A 4 -16.86 -53.96 47.06
N SER A 5 -16.08 -54.58 46.13
CA SER A 5 -14.78 -55.29 46.15
C SER A 5 -14.43 -55.86 44.75
N LEU A 6 -13.18 -55.64 44.33
CA LEU A 6 -12.22 -56.43 43.52
C LEU A 6 -12.58 -57.24 42.24
N LYS A 7 -11.67 -57.03 41.27
CA LYS A 7 -10.95 -57.98 40.39
C LYS A 7 -11.62 -58.46 39.09
N LYS A 8 -11.00 -58.08 37.96
CA LYS A 8 -10.25 -59.03 37.11
C LYS A 8 -9.11 -58.34 36.35
N LEU A 9 -7.97 -59.01 36.42
CA LEU A 9 -6.66 -58.70 35.85
C LEU A 9 -6.54 -59.49 34.54
N LEU A 10 -6.06 -58.89 33.45
CA LEU A 10 -5.43 -59.65 32.36
C LEU A 10 -4.24 -58.86 31.81
N ILE A 11 -3.06 -59.46 31.99
CA ILE A 11 -1.74 -59.02 31.52
C ILE A 11 -1.36 -59.92 30.35
N ILE A 12 -1.18 -59.39 29.14
CA ILE A 12 -0.39 -59.96 28.02
C ILE A 12 -0.10 -58.77 27.09
N GLY A 13 1.07 -58.43 26.59
CA GLY A 13 2.42 -58.96 26.65
C GLY A 13 3.26 -58.02 25.75
N VAL A 14 4.44 -57.60 26.22
CA VAL A 14 5.33 -56.67 25.51
C VAL A 14 6.02 -57.42 24.37
N THR A 15 5.84 -56.98 23.12
CA THR A 15 6.65 -57.40 21.97
C THR A 15 7.65 -56.30 21.63
N ILE A 16 8.90 -56.53 22.01
CA ILE A 16 10.07 -55.77 21.57
C ILE A 16 10.43 -56.24 20.16
N PHE A 17 10.20 -55.41 19.15
CA PHE A 17 10.80 -55.59 17.83
C PHE A 17 12.11 -54.82 17.77
N ALA A 18 13.22 -55.54 17.85
CA ALA A 18 14.54 -55.04 17.47
C ALA A 18 14.66 -55.14 15.94
N VAL A 19 14.78 -54.01 15.25
CA VAL A 19 15.18 -53.97 13.84
C VAL A 19 16.58 -53.41 13.75
N SER A 20 17.46 -54.28 13.24
CA SER A 20 18.86 -54.09 12.91
C SER A 20 19.10 -52.91 11.98
N CYS A 21 20.19 -52.17 12.23
CA CYS A 21 20.72 -51.13 11.36
C CYS A 21 21.04 -51.65 9.95
N SER A 22 20.65 -50.88 8.93
CA SER A 22 21.33 -50.86 7.63
C SER A 22 21.67 -49.41 7.35
N SER A 23 22.95 -49.06 7.51
CA SER A 23 23.49 -47.73 7.25
C SER A 23 23.67 -47.56 5.73
N SER A 24 22.73 -46.89 5.08
CA SER A 24 22.97 -46.30 3.77
C SER A 24 23.77 -45.01 3.97
N GLU A 25 24.96 -44.92 3.40
CA GLU A 25 25.76 -43.69 3.36
C GLU A 25 24.93 -42.55 2.77
N ALA A 26 24.56 -41.58 3.61
CA ALA A 26 23.96 -40.34 3.17
C ALA A 26 25.08 -39.46 2.57
N THR A 27 24.93 -39.14 1.29
CA THR A 27 25.71 -38.10 0.62
C THR A 27 25.61 -36.81 1.43
N PRO A 28 26.72 -36.11 1.74
CA PRO A 28 26.63 -34.84 2.45
C PRO A 28 25.80 -33.86 1.62
N PRO A 29 24.88 -33.08 2.22
CA PRO A 29 24.12 -32.08 1.49
C PRO A 29 25.11 -31.06 0.92
N ALA A 30 24.98 -30.76 -0.37
CA ALA A 30 25.71 -29.68 -0.99
C ALA A 30 25.42 -28.39 -0.19
N THR A 31 26.47 -27.76 0.33
CA THR A 31 26.41 -26.39 0.84
C THR A 31 25.76 -25.52 -0.23
N PRO A 32 24.68 -24.77 0.09
CA PRO A 32 24.18 -23.77 -0.84
C PRO A 32 25.32 -22.75 -1.01
N ASN A 33 25.76 -22.57 -2.26
CA ASN A 33 26.59 -21.42 -2.61
C ASN A 33 25.76 -20.17 -2.30
N MET A 34 26.00 -19.55 -1.16
CA MET A 34 25.49 -18.20 -0.86
C MET A 34 26.29 -17.18 -1.68
N THR A 35 26.06 -17.19 -2.98
CA THR A 35 26.38 -16.08 -3.89
C THR A 35 25.13 -15.56 -4.58
N ASP A 36 23.95 -15.89 -4.06
CA ASP A 36 22.71 -15.27 -4.51
C ASP A 36 22.62 -13.90 -3.85
N GLY A 37 23.12 -12.90 -4.56
CA GLY A 37 22.92 -11.50 -4.21
C GLY A 37 21.44 -11.23 -3.98
N VAL A 38 21.14 -10.38 -2.99
CA VAL A 38 19.79 -9.87 -2.76
C VAL A 38 19.22 -9.43 -4.12
N PRO A 39 18.05 -9.92 -4.55
CA PRO A 39 17.44 -9.48 -5.79
C PRO A 39 17.26 -7.97 -5.73
N LEU A 40 18.02 -7.22 -6.53
CA LEU A 40 17.79 -5.79 -6.65
C LEU A 40 16.47 -5.59 -7.41
N PRO A 41 15.47 -4.91 -6.81
CA PRO A 41 14.23 -4.61 -7.49
C PRO A 41 14.57 -3.76 -8.72
N SER A 42 14.26 -4.28 -9.91
CA SER A 42 14.48 -3.55 -11.15
C SER A 42 13.24 -2.69 -11.45
N ALA A 43 13.46 -1.40 -11.61
CA ALA A 43 12.45 -0.43 -11.98
C ALA A 43 11.66 -0.86 -13.23
N THR A 44 10.39 -1.23 -13.07
CA THR A 44 9.50 -1.47 -14.21
C THR A 44 8.90 -0.14 -14.65
N ALA A 45 9.33 0.38 -15.80
CA ALA A 45 8.73 1.56 -16.39
C ALA A 45 7.27 1.26 -16.77
N VAL A 46 6.32 1.79 -16.00
CA VAL A 46 4.89 1.67 -16.31
C VAL A 46 4.49 2.84 -17.22
N VAL A 47 4.66 2.64 -18.53
CA VAL A 47 3.95 3.46 -19.53
C VAL A 47 2.60 2.80 -19.78
N THR A 48 1.63 3.05 -18.89
CA THR A 48 0.26 2.61 -19.13
C THR A 48 -0.28 3.43 -20.29
N ARG A 49 -0.38 2.81 -21.47
CA ARG A 49 -1.05 3.41 -22.63
C ARG A 49 -2.49 3.72 -22.23
N ALA A 50 -2.98 4.92 -22.57
CA ALA A 50 -4.36 5.30 -22.28
C ALA A 50 -5.31 4.21 -22.79
N PRO A 51 -6.29 3.74 -21.98
CA PRO A 51 -7.23 2.72 -22.41
C PRO A 51 -7.93 3.14 -23.71
N SER A 52 -7.99 2.23 -24.68
CA SER A 52 -8.88 2.41 -25.82
C SER A 52 -10.32 2.19 -25.37
N GLY A 53 -11.22 3.12 -25.71
CA GLY A 53 -12.63 2.99 -25.34
C GLY A 53 -13.49 4.08 -25.97
N THR A 54 -14.80 3.97 -25.75
CA THR A 54 -15.75 5.03 -26.12
C THR A 54 -15.73 6.12 -25.05
N TYR A 55 -15.46 7.34 -25.46
CA TYR A 55 -15.52 8.50 -24.58
C TYR A 55 -16.97 9.00 -24.43
N GLY A 56 -17.27 9.55 -23.25
CA GLY A 56 -18.57 10.14 -22.93
C GLY A 56 -19.51 9.22 -22.15
N GLY A 57 -20.52 9.82 -21.53
CA GLY A 57 -21.50 9.15 -20.66
C GLY A 57 -21.40 9.59 -19.20
N THR A 58 -22.34 9.09 -18.40
CA THR A 58 -22.40 9.31 -16.94
C THR A 58 -22.52 7.96 -16.26
N LEU A 59 -21.63 7.68 -15.31
CA LEU A 59 -21.76 6.55 -14.40
C LEU A 59 -22.46 7.02 -13.12
N THR A 60 -23.63 6.44 -12.81
CA THR A 60 -24.28 6.64 -11.51
C THR A 60 -23.95 5.47 -10.61
N VAL A 61 -23.36 5.75 -9.45
CA VAL A 61 -23.01 4.75 -8.45
C VAL A 61 -23.86 4.98 -7.21
N VAL A 62 -24.38 3.90 -6.62
CA VAL A 62 -25.12 3.96 -5.36
C VAL A 62 -24.14 3.87 -4.21
N ALA A 63 -24.13 4.88 -3.34
CA ALA A 63 -23.38 4.87 -2.10
C ALA A 63 -24.14 4.09 -1.01
N ALA A 64 -23.43 3.27 -0.24
CA ALA A 64 -24.03 2.53 0.88
C ALA A 64 -24.32 3.42 2.10
N ALA A 65 -23.64 4.57 2.21
CA ALA A 65 -23.80 5.55 3.28
C ALA A 65 -23.42 6.95 2.80
N GLN A 66 -23.90 7.99 3.50
CA GLN A 66 -23.48 9.37 3.27
C GLN A 66 -22.03 9.56 3.73
N ILE A 67 -21.23 10.27 2.93
CA ILE A 67 -19.87 10.66 3.28
C ILE A 67 -19.95 11.77 4.35
N PRO A 68 -19.35 11.58 5.55
CA PRO A 68 -19.47 12.55 6.63
C PRO A 68 -18.68 13.83 6.39
N HIS A 69 -17.50 13.71 5.77
CA HIS A 69 -16.66 14.83 5.34
C HIS A 69 -15.65 14.39 4.26
N ARG A 70 -14.93 15.33 3.66
CA ARG A 70 -14.08 15.08 2.48
C ARG A 70 -12.61 14.76 2.78
N ASP A 71 -12.21 14.79 4.04
CA ASP A 71 -10.82 14.54 4.43
C ASP A 71 -10.46 13.05 4.30
N VAL A 72 -9.79 12.72 3.20
CA VAL A 72 -9.36 11.36 2.84
C VAL A 72 -8.37 10.73 3.83
N HIS A 73 -7.69 11.51 4.67
CA HIS A 73 -6.80 10.95 5.70
C HIS A 73 -7.52 10.71 7.04
N GLN A 74 -8.67 11.36 7.27
CA GLN A 74 -9.43 11.24 8.52
C GLN A 74 -10.67 10.34 8.40
N GLU A 75 -11.01 9.85 7.21
CA GLU A 75 -12.18 9.00 6.97
C GLU A 75 -11.78 7.68 6.31
N VAL A 76 -12.40 6.58 6.77
CA VAL A 76 -12.12 5.19 6.33
C VAL A 76 -13.15 4.67 5.32
N GLN A 77 -14.16 5.48 5.01
CA GLN A 77 -15.26 5.06 4.15
C GLN A 77 -14.82 4.89 2.68
N GLU A 78 -14.98 3.68 2.16
CA GLU A 78 -14.67 3.33 0.76
C GLU A 78 -15.42 4.18 -0.29
N THR A 79 -16.65 4.63 0.03
CA THR A 79 -17.35 5.55 -0.87
C THR A 79 -16.59 6.86 -1.04
N LEU A 80 -15.97 7.37 0.03
CA LEU A 80 -15.14 8.57 -0.06
C LEU A 80 -13.92 8.27 -0.94
N THR A 81 -13.16 7.22 -0.62
CA THR A 81 -11.81 7.00 -1.18
C THR A 81 -11.79 6.39 -2.58
N ALA A 82 -12.73 5.49 -2.89
CA ALA A 82 -12.73 4.72 -4.13
C ALA A 82 -13.84 5.11 -5.13
N LEU A 83 -14.95 5.70 -4.69
CA LEU A 83 -16.13 5.96 -5.53
C LEU A 83 -16.56 7.44 -5.60
N GLY A 84 -16.00 8.28 -4.74
CA GLY A 84 -16.43 9.67 -4.54
C GLY A 84 -15.26 10.66 -4.68
N PRO A 85 -15.14 11.66 -3.79
CA PRO A 85 -14.08 12.67 -3.82
C PRO A 85 -12.65 12.11 -3.93
N GLY A 86 -12.41 10.92 -3.38
CA GLY A 86 -11.13 10.20 -3.43
C GLY A 86 -10.58 9.94 -4.83
N LEU A 87 -11.45 9.91 -5.84
CA LEU A 87 -11.09 9.77 -7.26
C LEU A 87 -10.34 10.99 -7.83
N ALA A 88 -10.43 12.13 -7.15
CA ALA A 88 -9.66 13.31 -7.51
C ALA A 88 -8.19 13.23 -7.11
N TYR A 89 -7.82 12.32 -6.21
CA TYR A 89 -6.46 12.22 -5.67
C TYR A 89 -5.71 10.99 -6.22
N SER A 90 -4.40 11.16 -6.42
CA SER A 90 -3.46 10.10 -6.74
C SER A 90 -2.73 9.59 -5.48
N ARG A 91 -1.94 8.53 -5.65
CA ARG A 91 -1.07 7.88 -4.65
C ARG A 91 0.32 7.66 -5.26
N LEU A 92 1.33 7.27 -4.48
CA LEU A 92 2.65 6.94 -5.05
C LEU A 92 2.56 5.69 -5.95
N LEU A 93 2.00 4.62 -5.38
CA LEU A 93 1.72 3.34 -6.03
C LEU A 93 0.22 3.10 -6.05
N ARG A 94 -0.23 2.18 -6.90
CA ARG A 94 -1.63 1.72 -6.91
C ARG A 94 -1.72 0.24 -7.24
N LEU A 95 -2.84 -0.38 -6.85
CA LEU A 95 -3.22 -1.68 -7.37
C LEU A 95 -3.55 -1.55 -8.87
N ARG A 96 -2.98 -2.46 -9.67
CA ARG A 96 -3.21 -2.53 -11.11
C ARG A 96 -4.69 -2.79 -11.38
N SER A 97 -5.32 -1.80 -12.01
CA SER A 97 -6.74 -1.82 -12.36
C SER A 97 -6.89 -1.84 -13.89
N GLY A 98 -7.88 -2.56 -14.42
CA GLY A 98 -8.12 -2.62 -15.87
C GLY A 98 -8.67 -3.98 -16.35
N GLU A 99 -8.73 -4.17 -17.67
CA GLU A 99 -9.23 -5.39 -18.30
C GLU A 99 -8.23 -6.56 -18.14
N GLY A 100 -8.73 -7.68 -17.60
CA GLY A 100 -7.97 -8.91 -17.44
C GLY A 100 -8.75 -9.94 -16.62
N SER A 101 -8.45 -11.22 -16.82
CA SER A 101 -9.06 -12.32 -16.05
C SER A 101 -8.46 -12.47 -14.64
N ASN A 102 -7.42 -11.71 -14.31
CA ASN A 102 -6.71 -11.76 -13.04
C ASN A 102 -7.20 -10.70 -12.03
N GLN A 103 -8.48 -10.34 -12.05
CA GLN A 103 -9.08 -9.39 -11.11
C GLN A 103 -10.00 -10.12 -10.11
N PRO A 104 -9.98 -9.79 -8.80
CA PRO A 104 -9.07 -8.83 -8.15
C PRO A 104 -7.62 -9.36 -8.05
N ASN A 105 -6.63 -8.47 -7.99
CA ASN A 105 -5.23 -8.81 -7.69
C ASN A 105 -4.56 -7.75 -6.80
N LEU A 106 -3.40 -8.14 -6.25
CA LEU A 106 -2.52 -7.28 -5.46
C LEU A 106 -1.29 -6.82 -6.24
N LEU A 107 -1.34 -6.84 -7.59
CA LEU A 107 -0.22 -6.39 -8.40
C LEU A 107 -0.10 -4.88 -8.30
N LEU A 108 1.08 -4.41 -7.93
CA LEU A 108 1.37 -2.99 -7.83
C LEU A 108 1.81 -2.41 -9.18
N GLU A 109 1.46 -1.15 -9.40
CA GLU A 109 2.03 -0.30 -10.44
C GLU A 109 2.23 1.11 -9.91
N CYS A 110 3.15 1.86 -10.52
CA CYS A 110 3.29 3.27 -10.19
C CYS A 110 2.02 4.07 -10.55
N ASP A 111 1.67 5.05 -9.72
CA ASP A 111 0.65 6.07 -10.00
C ASP A 111 1.29 7.45 -10.19
N LEU A 112 1.90 8.03 -9.15
CA LEU A 112 2.70 9.27 -9.27
C LEU A 112 4.19 9.02 -9.57
N CYS A 113 4.70 7.81 -9.33
CA CYS A 113 6.08 7.45 -9.68
C CYS A 113 6.24 6.99 -11.14
N GLN A 114 7.47 6.91 -11.64
CA GLN A 114 7.81 6.14 -12.83
C GLN A 114 8.66 4.91 -12.51
N SER A 115 9.34 4.93 -11.37
CA SER A 115 10.18 3.84 -10.87
C SER A 115 10.41 3.98 -9.37
N TRP A 116 10.85 2.88 -8.75
CA TRP A 116 11.39 2.87 -7.40
C TRP A 116 12.43 1.76 -7.25
N GLU A 117 13.29 1.90 -6.26
CA GLU A 117 14.24 0.87 -5.82
C GLU A 117 14.30 0.85 -4.28
N LEU A 118 14.61 -0.30 -3.69
CA LEU A 118 14.94 -0.41 -2.26
C LEU A 118 16.47 -0.32 -2.15
N ASN A 119 16.97 0.63 -1.38
CA ASN A 119 18.41 0.81 -1.17
C ASN A 119 18.94 -0.02 0.02
N GLU A 120 20.24 0.06 0.28
CA GLU A 120 20.91 -0.68 1.36
C GLU A 120 20.51 -0.20 2.77
N ASP A 121 19.96 1.01 2.89
CA ASP A 121 19.53 1.63 4.15
C ASP A 121 18.06 1.32 4.49
N LEU A 122 17.47 0.30 3.84
CA LEU A 122 16.06 -0.07 4.00
C LEU A 122 15.08 1.08 3.66
N ALA A 123 15.42 1.87 2.64
CA ALA A 123 14.60 2.97 2.15
C ALA A 123 14.20 2.78 0.68
N TYR A 124 12.93 3.04 0.37
CA TYR A 124 12.44 3.09 -0.99
C TYR A 124 12.71 4.45 -1.62
N VAL A 125 13.45 4.48 -2.71
CA VAL A 125 13.72 5.69 -3.49
C VAL A 125 12.83 5.71 -4.70
N PHE A 126 11.80 6.55 -4.68
CA PHE A 126 10.87 6.74 -5.79
C PHE A 126 11.32 7.89 -6.70
N LYS A 127 11.27 7.66 -8.01
CA LYS A 127 11.35 8.72 -9.02
C LYS A 127 9.94 9.07 -9.46
N LEU A 128 9.54 10.33 -9.30
CA LEU A 128 8.25 10.85 -9.70
C LEU A 128 8.19 11.06 -11.22
N ARG A 129 6.98 10.96 -11.80
CA ARG A 129 6.82 11.33 -13.22
C ARG A 129 6.91 12.86 -13.35
N PRO A 130 7.68 13.38 -14.33
CA PRO A 130 7.65 14.80 -14.62
C PRO A 130 6.31 15.21 -15.26
N GLY A 131 5.94 16.48 -15.12
CA GLY A 131 4.78 17.06 -15.80
C GLY A 131 3.41 16.66 -15.24
N ILE A 132 3.38 16.14 -14.01
CA ILE A 132 2.11 16.00 -13.27
C ILE A 132 1.74 17.36 -12.70
N ASN A 133 0.52 17.80 -12.94
CA ASN A 133 -0.02 19.04 -12.42
C ASN A 133 -1.21 18.75 -11.52
N TRP A 134 -1.33 19.55 -10.47
CA TRP A 134 -2.58 19.66 -9.71
C TRP A 134 -3.70 20.15 -10.63
N GLN A 135 -4.95 19.83 -10.27
CA GLN A 135 -6.10 20.40 -10.96
C GLN A 135 -6.05 21.94 -10.91
N ASN A 136 -6.50 22.59 -11.98
CA ASN A 136 -6.54 24.05 -12.07
C ASN A 136 -7.72 24.64 -11.28
N VAL A 137 -7.65 24.49 -9.96
CA VAL A 137 -8.65 24.93 -8.99
C VAL A 137 -7.91 25.65 -7.86
N ALA A 138 -8.44 26.79 -7.41
CA ALA A 138 -7.87 27.52 -6.29
C ALA A 138 -7.90 26.65 -5.01
N PRO A 139 -6.87 26.75 -4.14
CA PRO A 139 -5.74 27.67 -4.18
C PRO A 139 -4.53 27.20 -5.02
N VAL A 140 -4.54 25.97 -5.53
CA VAL A 140 -3.34 25.34 -6.14
C VAL A 140 -3.13 25.75 -7.59
N ASN A 141 -4.20 26.08 -8.32
CA ASN A 141 -4.18 26.73 -9.64
C ASN A 141 -3.25 26.06 -10.67
N GLY A 142 -3.26 24.72 -10.74
CA GLY A 142 -2.53 24.01 -11.80
C GLY A 142 -1.03 23.88 -11.58
N ARG A 143 -0.52 24.21 -10.37
CA ARG A 143 0.90 24.04 -10.02
C ARG A 143 1.39 22.62 -10.36
N ALA A 144 2.65 22.51 -10.79
CA ALA A 144 3.30 21.21 -10.94
C ALA A 144 3.45 20.52 -9.57
N LEU A 145 3.16 19.22 -9.52
CA LEU A 145 3.44 18.39 -8.36
C LEU A 145 4.95 18.21 -8.19
N ASN A 146 5.43 18.22 -6.95
CA ASN A 146 6.83 17.93 -6.61
C ASN A 146 6.92 16.98 -5.40
N ALA A 147 8.14 16.54 -5.07
CA ALA A 147 8.37 15.59 -3.99
C ALA A 147 7.94 16.10 -2.60
N GLN A 148 7.93 17.41 -2.36
CA GLN A 148 7.48 17.96 -1.08
C GLN A 148 5.98 17.77 -0.86
N ASP A 149 5.19 17.69 -1.93
CA ASP A 149 3.78 17.33 -1.83
C ASP A 149 3.58 15.91 -1.28
N ILE A 150 4.49 15.00 -1.63
CA ILE A 150 4.49 13.62 -1.13
C ILE A 150 4.84 13.59 0.36
N VAL A 151 5.95 14.25 0.73
CA VAL A 151 6.42 14.38 2.12
C VAL A 151 5.29 14.90 3.00
N PHE A 152 4.72 16.06 2.63
CA PHE A 152 3.62 16.67 3.37
C PHE A 152 2.44 15.71 3.56
N SER A 153 2.04 15.01 2.49
CA SER A 153 0.86 14.15 2.52
C SER A 153 1.06 12.93 3.43
N LEU A 154 2.21 12.28 3.35
CA LEU A 154 2.51 11.10 4.17
C LEU A 154 2.70 11.49 5.64
N ASP A 155 3.37 12.61 5.92
CA ASP A 155 3.50 13.14 7.29
C ASP A 155 2.16 13.53 7.89
N ARG A 156 1.31 14.20 7.10
CA ARG A 156 -0.04 14.56 7.52
C ARG A 156 -0.85 13.31 7.85
N LEU A 157 -0.81 12.28 7.00
CA LEU A 157 -1.54 11.04 7.23
C LEU A 157 -1.08 10.31 8.51
N LYS A 158 0.20 10.42 8.86
CA LYS A 158 0.79 9.86 10.10
C LYS A 158 0.36 10.58 11.38
N THR A 159 -0.52 11.60 11.31
CA THR A 159 -0.98 12.32 12.50
C THR A 159 -1.55 11.37 13.57
N PRO A 160 -1.01 11.37 14.80
CA PRO A 160 -1.44 10.45 15.84
C PRO A 160 -2.93 10.54 16.15
N GLY A 161 -3.59 9.39 16.25
CA GLY A 161 -5.03 9.29 16.54
C GLY A 161 -5.94 9.42 15.32
N TRP A 162 -5.41 9.71 14.13
CA TRP A 162 -6.20 9.62 12.91
C TRP A 162 -6.45 8.16 12.53
N PRO A 163 -7.63 7.84 11.99
CA PRO A 163 -8.02 6.45 11.77
C PRO A 163 -7.17 5.73 10.71
N ASN A 164 -6.65 6.46 9.72
CA ASN A 164 -5.79 5.89 8.68
C ASN A 164 -4.29 5.97 9.00
N ALA A 165 -3.87 6.63 10.09
CA ALA A 165 -2.47 6.71 10.48
C ALA A 165 -1.78 5.33 10.66
N PRO A 166 -2.47 4.29 11.19
CA PRO A 166 -1.88 2.95 11.30
C PRO A 166 -1.45 2.32 9.97
N LEU A 167 -1.98 2.76 8.82
CA LEU A 167 -1.55 2.26 7.51
C LEU A 167 -0.07 2.53 7.26
N LEU A 168 0.49 3.59 7.83
CA LEU A 168 1.89 3.98 7.64
C LEU A 168 2.76 3.66 8.87
N SER A 169 2.36 2.70 9.71
CA SER A 169 3.08 2.38 10.95
C SER A 169 4.50 1.87 10.72
N SER A 170 4.76 1.23 9.58
CA SER A 170 6.10 0.76 9.17
C SER A 170 6.90 1.82 8.42
N ILE A 171 6.30 2.95 8.05
CA ILE A 171 6.98 4.02 7.30
C ILE A 171 7.69 4.97 8.26
N GLY A 172 8.99 5.11 8.06
CA GLY A 172 9.89 6.03 8.75
C GLY A 172 9.82 7.46 8.22
N GLU A 173 10.97 8.12 8.13
CA GLU A 173 11.08 9.47 7.56
C GLU A 173 10.81 9.44 6.04
N VAL A 174 10.17 10.51 5.56
CA VAL A 174 9.95 10.73 4.14
C VAL A 174 10.69 12.00 3.75
N THR A 175 11.62 11.89 2.81
CA THR A 175 12.53 12.97 2.45
C THR A 175 12.47 13.25 0.96
N ALA A 176 12.23 14.51 0.59
CA ALA A 176 12.42 14.97 -0.79
C ALA A 176 13.92 15.14 -1.04
N LEU A 177 14.53 14.27 -1.84
CA LEU A 177 15.93 14.38 -2.23
C LEU A 177 16.13 15.46 -3.31
N ASP A 178 15.13 15.61 -4.18
CA ASP A 178 15.00 16.68 -5.17
C ASP A 178 13.51 16.82 -5.56
N ASP A 179 13.18 17.71 -6.51
CA ASP A 179 11.79 17.98 -6.92
C ASP A 179 11.03 16.75 -7.42
N LEU A 180 11.73 15.73 -7.95
CA LEU A 180 11.13 14.53 -8.55
C LEU A 180 11.66 13.23 -7.92
N THR A 181 12.30 13.29 -6.75
CA THR A 181 12.84 12.13 -6.06
C THR A 181 12.45 12.19 -4.58
N VAL A 182 11.75 11.15 -4.12
CA VAL A 182 11.37 11.00 -2.71
C VAL A 182 11.94 9.70 -2.16
N GLN A 183 12.59 9.79 -1.00
CA GLN A 183 13.02 8.65 -0.21
C GLN A 183 11.99 8.40 0.88
N VAL A 184 11.55 7.15 1.02
CA VAL A 184 10.62 6.69 2.05
C VAL A 184 11.34 5.61 2.84
N GLU A 185 11.75 5.94 4.06
CA GLU A 185 12.42 4.99 4.94
C GLU A 185 11.43 3.99 5.54
N LEU A 186 11.90 2.79 5.88
CA LEU A 186 11.16 1.85 6.71
C LEU A 186 11.63 1.97 8.16
N ALA A 187 10.70 2.26 9.07
CA ALA A 187 10.95 2.21 10.51
C ALA A 187 11.04 0.77 11.03
N LEU A 188 10.48 -0.19 10.29
CA LEU A 188 10.39 -1.61 10.61
C LEU A 188 10.53 -2.41 9.29
N GLU A 189 11.17 -3.58 9.32
CA GLU A 189 11.12 -4.51 8.19
C GLU A 189 9.67 -4.97 7.95
N ASP A 190 9.08 -4.54 6.83
CA ASP A 190 7.69 -4.82 6.49
C ASP A 190 7.55 -5.15 4.99
N ALA A 191 7.21 -6.40 4.70
CA ALA A 191 7.01 -6.87 3.33
C ALA A 191 5.77 -6.25 2.66
N ASP A 192 4.83 -5.73 3.44
CA ASP A 192 3.59 -5.13 2.96
C ASP A 192 3.69 -3.61 2.80
N ALA A 193 4.85 -3.00 3.06
CA ALA A 193 5.03 -1.54 3.00
C ALA A 193 4.63 -0.91 1.65
N LEU A 194 4.94 -1.58 0.53
CA LEU A 194 4.52 -1.09 -0.78
C LEU A 194 3.01 -1.24 -1.03
N LEU A 195 2.37 -2.24 -0.41
CA LEU A 195 0.90 -2.37 -0.43
C LEU A 195 0.26 -1.25 0.40
N ALA A 196 0.83 -0.94 1.56
CA ALA A 196 0.40 0.20 2.38
C ALA A 196 0.51 1.52 1.61
N LEU A 197 1.64 1.80 0.97
CA LEU A 197 1.81 2.99 0.11
C LEU A 197 0.89 2.99 -1.13
N ALA A 198 0.40 1.82 -1.51
CA ALA A 198 -0.59 1.67 -2.57
C ALA A 198 -2.04 1.73 -2.07
N ASP A 199 -2.31 1.90 -0.78
CA ASP A 199 -3.67 1.87 -0.26
C ASP A 199 -4.52 3.06 -0.78
N GLY A 200 -5.83 2.86 -0.90
CA GLY A 200 -6.78 3.88 -1.36
C GLY A 200 -6.92 5.09 -0.42
N HIS A 201 -6.50 4.97 0.83
CA HIS A 201 -6.53 6.04 1.83
C HIS A 201 -5.20 6.82 1.88
N VAL A 202 -4.12 6.29 1.32
CA VAL A 202 -2.77 6.91 1.27
C VAL A 202 -2.68 7.88 0.09
N LYS A 203 -3.60 8.85 0.07
CA LYS A 203 -3.73 9.85 -1.00
C LYS A 203 -2.77 11.02 -0.83
N ILE A 204 -2.29 11.57 -1.94
CA ILE A 204 -1.51 12.80 -1.96
C ILE A 204 -2.46 14.00 -2.05
N VAL A 205 -2.32 14.93 -1.11
CA VAL A 205 -3.21 16.10 -0.91
C VAL A 205 -2.41 17.40 -1.00
N ALA A 206 -3.05 18.47 -1.45
CA ALA A 206 -2.36 19.74 -1.68
C ALA A 206 -2.09 20.48 -0.35
N PRO A 207 -0.82 20.79 -0.01
CA PRO A 207 -0.48 21.55 1.19
C PRO A 207 -1.19 22.90 1.27
N GLU A 208 -1.39 23.57 0.14
CA GLU A 208 -2.01 24.90 0.07
C GLU A 208 -3.49 24.88 0.46
N VAL A 209 -4.20 23.80 0.15
CA VAL A 209 -5.61 23.63 0.58
C VAL A 209 -5.65 23.51 2.10
N VAL A 210 -4.80 22.65 2.68
CA VAL A 210 -4.74 22.47 4.13
C VAL A 210 -4.31 23.76 4.82
N ALA A 211 -3.33 24.48 4.28
CA ALA A 211 -2.88 25.75 4.84
C ALA A 211 -3.97 26.85 4.82
N MET A 212 -4.79 26.89 3.77
CA MET A 212 -5.84 27.91 3.62
C MET A 212 -7.10 27.59 4.43
N TYR A 213 -7.48 26.31 4.53
CA TYR A 213 -8.75 25.88 5.15
C TYR A 213 -8.59 25.22 6.51
N GLY A 214 -7.36 24.92 6.95
CA GLY A 214 -7.05 24.25 8.21
C GLY A 214 -7.16 22.72 8.14
N ASP A 215 -8.18 22.19 7.47
CA ASP A 215 -8.33 20.77 7.19
C ASP A 215 -8.97 20.52 5.81
N LEU A 216 -9.29 19.26 5.50
CA LEU A 216 -9.91 18.86 4.23
C LEU A 216 -11.38 18.45 4.39
N LYS A 217 -11.99 18.66 5.55
CA LYS A 217 -13.35 18.17 5.84
C LYS A 217 -14.38 18.88 4.98
N ASP A 218 -14.28 20.20 4.92
CA ASP A 218 -15.16 21.09 4.16
C ASP A 218 -14.43 21.88 3.06
N ALA A 219 -13.15 21.55 2.82
CA ALA A 219 -12.32 22.23 1.82
C ALA A 219 -12.66 21.80 0.38
N PRO A 220 -12.23 22.59 -0.63
CA PRO A 220 -12.22 22.16 -2.01
C PRO A 220 -11.40 20.87 -2.19
N VAL A 221 -11.95 19.93 -2.95
CA VAL A 221 -11.26 18.69 -3.31
C VAL A 221 -10.39 18.98 -4.53
N VAL A 222 -9.08 19.08 -4.30
CA VAL A 222 -8.09 19.39 -5.35
C VAL A 222 -7.02 18.32 -5.33
N GLY A 223 -6.88 17.59 -6.44
CA GLY A 223 -5.90 16.52 -6.56
C GLY A 223 -5.23 16.48 -7.93
N THR A 224 -4.53 15.38 -8.20
CA THR A 224 -3.84 15.08 -9.47
C THR A 224 -4.48 13.90 -10.21
N GLY A 225 -5.59 13.39 -9.68
CA GLY A 225 -6.34 12.26 -10.22
C GLY A 225 -7.21 12.65 -11.42
N PRO A 226 -7.79 11.64 -12.10
CA PRO A 226 -8.47 11.82 -13.38
C PRO A 226 -9.86 12.48 -13.28
N TRP A 227 -10.40 12.68 -12.07
CA TRP A 227 -11.72 13.26 -11.85
C TRP A 227 -11.64 14.57 -11.09
N VAL A 228 -12.40 15.58 -11.52
CA VAL A 228 -12.59 16.82 -10.76
C VAL A 228 -13.88 16.71 -9.98
N TRP A 229 -13.82 16.92 -8.66
CA TRP A 229 -15.00 16.91 -7.80
C TRP A 229 -15.95 18.05 -8.14
N ARG A 230 -17.25 17.74 -8.20
CA ARG A 230 -18.35 18.70 -8.35
C ARG A 230 -19.49 18.28 -7.45
N GLU A 231 -20.13 19.25 -6.82
CA GLU A 231 -21.36 19.08 -6.03
C GLU A 231 -22.61 19.21 -6.89
#